data_AF-A0A7W9UV94-F1
#
_entry.id   AF-A0A7W9UV94-F1
#
_cell.length_a   1.000
_cell.length_b   1.000
_cell.length_c   1.000
_cell.angle_alpha   90.00
_cell.angle_beta   90.00
_cell.angle_gamma   90.00
#
_symmetry.space_group_name_H-M   'P 1'
#
loop_
_entity.id
_entity.type
_entity.pdbx_description
1 polymer ?
#
loop_
_entity_poly.entity_id
_entity_poly.type
_entity_poly.pdbx_seq_one_letter_code
_entity_poly.pdbx_strand_id
1 'polypeptide(L)' 'MPEAWGTGTGRQLMPATTASVEQAGCTHAPLWVLRDNQRARRFCEAAGRCADGTVVQDTTGGGSLGKLRGRRALS' A
#
# COMPACT_ATOMS: atom_id res chain seq x y z
N MET A 1 12.77 -9.68 4.16
CA MET A 1 13.44 -10.35 3.03
C MET A 1 13.53 -9.39 1.83
N PRO A 2 14.62 -8.62 1.74
CA PRO A 2 14.96 -7.78 0.59
C PRO A 2 15.10 -8.56 -0.73
N GLU A 3 15.42 -9.85 -0.65
CA GLU A 3 15.65 -10.75 -1.78
C GLU A 3 14.39 -10.99 -2.65
N ALA A 4 13.19 -10.83 -2.09
CA ALA A 4 11.93 -10.94 -2.82
C ALA A 4 11.52 -9.63 -3.51
N TRP A 5 12.34 -8.58 -3.43
CA TRP A 5 11.94 -7.28 -3.96
C TRP A 5 12.19 -7.17 -5.47
N GLY A 6 11.13 -7.00 -6.24
CA GLY A 6 11.23 -6.77 -7.70
C GLY A 6 11.10 -8.04 -8.53
N THR A 7 10.87 -9.18 -7.88
CA THR A 7 10.54 -10.47 -8.49
C THR A 7 9.11 -10.54 -9.02
N GLY A 8 8.31 -9.48 -8.87
CA GLY A 8 6.89 -9.47 -9.25
C GLY A 8 5.95 -10.09 -8.20
N THR A 9 6.46 -10.64 -7.09
CA THR A 9 5.63 -11.24 -6.02
C THR A 9 4.59 -10.26 -5.48
N GLY A 10 4.96 -8.99 -5.27
CA GLY A 10 3.99 -7.95 -4.87
C GLY A 10 2.86 -7.76 -5.88
N ARG A 11 3.16 -7.86 -7.19
CA ARG A 11 2.18 -7.72 -8.27
C ARG A 11 1.20 -8.89 -8.31
N GLN A 12 1.62 -10.09 -7.90
CA GLN A 12 0.72 -11.25 -7.76
C GLN A 12 -0.10 -11.20 -6.47
N LEU A 13 0.51 -10.77 -5.36
CA LEU A 13 -0.20 -10.67 -4.08
C LEU A 13 -1.26 -9.59 -4.09
N MET A 14 -1.00 -8.44 -4.71
CA MET A 14 -1.93 -7.31 -4.70
C MET A 14 -3.36 -7.64 -5.20
N PRO A 15 -3.58 -8.28 -6.36
CA PRO A 15 -4.92 -8.66 -6.79
C PRO A 15 -5.53 -9.73 -5.88
N ALA A 16 -4.75 -10.71 -5.42
CA ALA A 16 -5.24 -11.76 -4.51
C ALA A 16 -5.72 -11.17 -3.17
N THR A 17 -4.93 -10.28 -2.55
CA THR A 17 -5.35 -9.59 -1.32
C THR A 17 -6.57 -8.71 -1.55
N THR A 18 -6.67 -8.05 -2.72
CA THR A 18 -7.83 -7.23 -3.05
C THR A 18 -9.10 -8.08 -3.14
N ALA A 19 -9.04 -9.20 -3.86
CA ALA A 19 -10.15 -10.13 -4.01
C ALA A 19 -10.59 -10.73 -2.67
N SER A 20 -9.65 -11.04 -1.76
CA SER A 20 -9.98 -11.53 -0.42
C SER A 20 -10.71 -10.48 0.42
N VAL A 21 -10.31 -9.20 0.31
CA VAL A 21 -10.96 -8.11 1.06
C VAL A 21 -12.35 -7.81 0.49
N GLU A 22 -12.52 -7.87 -0.84
CA GLU A 22 -13.84 -7.80 -1.50
C GLU A 22 -14.77 -8.94 -1.07
N GLN A 23 -14.27 -10.18 -1.06
CA GLN A 23 -15.04 -11.35 -0.61
C GLN A 23 -15.43 -11.27 0.87
N ALA A 24 -14.65 -10.58 1.69
CA ALA A 24 -14.97 -10.32 3.09
C ALA A 24 -16.03 -9.21 3.28
N GLY A 25 -16.59 -8.65 2.20
CA GLY A 25 -17.60 -7.58 2.25
C GLY A 25 -17.03 -6.23 2.68
N CYS A 26 -15.71 -6.07 2.69
CA CYS A 26 -15.07 -4.81 3.03
C CYS A 26 -15.17 -3.85 1.84
N THR A 27 -15.66 -2.64 2.08
CA THR A 27 -15.82 -1.61 1.04
C THR A 27 -14.55 -0.79 0.82
N HIS A 28 -13.58 -0.89 1.75
CA HIS A 28 -12.36 -0.10 1.74
C HIS A 28 -11.14 -0.92 2.15
N ALA A 29 -10.06 -0.80 1.38
CA ALA A 29 -8.75 -1.37 1.70
C ALA A 29 -7.67 -0.26 1.62
N PRO A 30 -7.46 0.53 2.69
CA PRO A 30 -6.40 1.51 2.73
C PRO A 30 -5.03 0.81 2.81
N LEU A 31 -4.05 1.33 2.08
CA LEU A 31 -2.67 0.85 2.11
C LEU A 31 -1.75 1.99 2.55
N TRP A 32 -0.86 1.73 3.50
CA TRP A 32 0.10 2.73 3.98
C TRP A 32 1.48 2.50 3.38
N VAL A 33 2.08 3.55 2.84
CA VAL A 33 3.42 3.52 2.24
C VAL A 33 4.27 4.60 2.86
N LEU A 34 5.52 4.31 3.22
CA LEU A 34 6.44 5.34 3.69
C LEU A 34 6.67 6.40 2.61
N ARG A 35 6.61 7.68 2.99
CA ARG A 35 6.77 8.85 2.10
C ARG A 35 8.05 8.75 1.26
N ASP A 36 9.13 8.30 1.88
CA ASP A 36 10.46 8.25 1.27
C ASP A 36 10.72 6.93 0.53
N ASN A 37 9.80 5.96 0.61
CA ASN A 37 9.88 4.72 -0.15
C ASN A 37 9.32 4.91 -1.56
N GLN A 38 10.07 5.63 -2.40
CA GLN A 38 9.70 5.94 -3.79
C GLN A 38 9.33 4.69 -4.60
N ARG A 39 10.00 3.56 -4.34
CA ARG A 39 9.72 2.28 -5.00
C ARG A 39 8.32 1.76 -4.65
N ALA A 40 7.99 1.71 -3.36
CA ALA A 40 6.68 1.27 -2.91
C ALA A 40 5.56 2.22 -3.37
N ARG A 41 5.84 3.52 -3.48
CA ARG A 41 4.90 4.51 -4.02
C ARG A 41 4.56 4.23 -5.48
N ARG A 42 5.57 4.07 -6.34
CA ARG A 42 5.37 3.72 -7.77
C ARG A 42 4.59 2.41 -7.93
N PHE A 43 4.88 1.42 -7.08
CA PHE A 43 4.14 0.15 -7.09
C PHE A 43 2.66 0.32 -6.72
N CYS A 44 2.35 1.13 -5.71
CA CYS A 44 0.96 1.38 -5.30
C CYS A 44 0.19 2.20 -6.34
N GLU A 45 0.83 3.21 -6.92
CA GLU A 45 0.28 4.00 -8.03
C GLU A 45 -0.04 3.09 -9.23
N ALA A 46 0.89 2.22 -9.63
CA ALA A 46 0.67 1.25 -10.71
C ALA A 46 -0.43 0.21 -10.41
N ALA A 47 -0.74 -0.02 -9.13
CA ALA A 47 -1.82 -0.90 -8.69
C ALA A 47 -3.19 -0.17 -8.58
N GLY A 48 -3.28 1.08 -9.02
CA GLY A 48 -4.50 1.89 -8.93
C GLY A 48 -4.83 2.32 -7.49
N ARG A 49 -3.88 2.20 -6.55
CA ARG A 49 -4.00 2.73 -5.19
C ARG A 49 -3.31 4.09 -5.15
N CYS A 50 -3.98 5.10 -5.70
CA CYS A 50 -3.48 6.47 -5.63
C CYS A 50 -3.42 6.91 -4.17
N ALA A 51 -2.27 7.46 -3.75
CA ALA A 51 -2.18 8.13 -2.47
C ALA A 51 -3.17 9.30 -2.47
N ASP A 52 -4.10 9.32 -1.51
CA ASP A 52 -5.09 10.40 -1.38
C ASP A 52 -4.46 11.71 -0.87
N GLY A 53 -3.12 11.81 -0.88
CA GLY A 53 -2.34 12.90 -0.32
C GLY A 53 -2.27 12.92 1.20
N THR A 54 -3.01 12.05 1.90
CA THR A 54 -3.00 12.05 3.37
C THR A 54 -1.67 11.49 3.87
N VAL A 55 -0.93 12.35 4.57
CA VAL A 55 0.27 11.97 5.31
C VAL A 55 -0.10 11.79 6.77
N VAL A 56 0.21 10.63 7.33
CA VAL A 56 0.16 10.39 8.78
C VAL A 56 1.59 10.24 9.27
N GLN A 57 1.94 10.95 10.34
CA GLN A 57 3.19 10.68 11.05
C GLN A 57 3.00 9.44 11.91
N ASP A 58 3.90 8.49 11.74
CA ASP A 58 4.04 7.34 12.63
C ASP A 58 5.34 7.47 13.41
N THR A 59 5.24 7.40 14.73
CA THR A 59 6.36 7.47 15.67
C THR A 59 6.88 6.08 16.09
N THR A 60 6.42 5.01 15.44
CA THR A 60 6.86 3.64 15.73
C THR A 60 8.38 3.50 15.54
N GLY A 61 9.08 3.01 16.58
CA GLY A 61 10.52 2.75 16.55
C GLY A 61 11.41 3.91 17.03
N GLY A 62 10.85 4.93 17.68
CA GLY A 62 11.62 6.05 18.25
C GLY A 62 12.00 7.14 17.25
N GLY A 63 11.56 7.04 15.99
CA GLY A 63 11.68 8.06 14.96
C GLY A 63 10.34 8.36 14.31
N SER A 64 10.15 9.60 13.84
CA SER A 64 8.94 10.02 13.12
C SER A 64 9.08 9.77 11.62
N LEU A 65 8.28 8.85 11.09
CA LEU A 65 8.23 8.53 9.67
C LEU A 65 6.88 8.96 9.07
N GLY A 66 6.92 9.68 7.94
CA GLY A 66 5.71 10.02 7.20
C GLY A 66 5.19 8.82 6.42
N LYS A 67 3.90 8.49 6.55
CA LYS A 67 3.20 7.47 5.78
C LYS A 67 2.13 8.11 4.90
N LEU A 68 2.13 7.76 3.62
CA LEU A 68 1.09 8.10 2.66
C LEU A 68 -0.01 7.03 2.69
N ARG A 69 -1.27 7.46 2.69
CA ARG A 69 -2.42 6.56 2.53
C ARG A 69 -2.83 6.43 1.07
N GLY A 70 -2.68 5.24 0.50
CA GLY A 70 -3.34 4.84 -0.73
C GLY A 70 -4.76 4.36 -0.46
N ARG A 71 -5.74 4.85 -1.22
CA ARG A 71 -7.11 4.31 -1.21
C ARG A 71 -7.47 3.77 -2.58
N ARG A 72 -8.28 2.72 -2.60
CA ARG A 72 -9.01 2.25 -3.77
C ARG A 72 -10.40 1.84 -3.30
N ALA A 73 -11.42 2.34 -3.99
CA ALA A 73 -12.78 1.87 -3.79
C ALA A 73 -12.85 0.42 -4.29
N LEU A 74 -13.43 -0.45 -3.46
CA LEU A 74 -13.73 -1.83 -3.84
C LEU A 74 -15.16 -1.83 -4.41
N SER A 75 -15.35 -2.50 -5.55
CA SER A 75 -16.62 -2.53 -6.30
C SER A 75 -17.38 -3.82 -6.02
#